data_AF-A0A9C8H952-F1
#
_entry.id   AF-A0A9C8H952-F1
#
_cell.length_a   1.000
_cell.length_b   1.000
_cell.length_c   1.000
_cell.angle_alpha   90.00
_cell.angle_beta   90.00
_cell.angle_gamma   90.00
#
_symmetry.space_group_name_H-M   'P 1'
#
loop_
_entity.id
_entity.type
_entity.pdbx_description
1 polymer ?
#
loop_
_entity_poly.entity_id
_entity_poly.type
_entity_poly.pdbx_seq_one_letter_code
_entity_poly.pdbx_strand_id
1 'polypeptide(L)'
;MGRAALLAAALLAAPAAARVVSARYDQPTTRYDHGVLGDAVEWGTLELRLADGTIRRVVLPETRAFEDTAPRLADLDSDGAPEVIVVESDLALGARLSIYGENGLIAATPFIGTRHRWLAPD
;
A
#
# COMPACT_ATOMS: atom_id res chain seq x y z
N MET A 1 -56.25 -6.17 18.81
CA MET A 1 -55.80 -5.31 17.69
C MET A 1 -54.39 -4.82 18.01
N GLY A 2 -53.35 -5.44 17.46
CA GLY A 2 -51.96 -5.01 17.64
C GLY A 2 -51.30 -4.86 16.27
N ARG A 3 -50.95 -3.63 15.87
CA ARG A 3 -50.30 -3.33 14.60
C ARG A 3 -48.81 -3.58 14.75
N ALA A 4 -48.27 -4.57 14.03
CA ALA A 4 -46.84 -4.74 13.87
C ALA A 4 -46.34 -3.72 12.83
N ALA A 5 -45.40 -2.86 13.24
CA ALA A 5 -44.70 -1.96 12.33
C ALA A 5 -43.44 -2.67 11.80
N LEU A 6 -43.37 -2.88 10.50
CA LEU A 6 -42.17 -3.35 9.80
C LEU A 6 -41.26 -2.14 9.56
N LEU A 7 -40.09 -2.12 10.22
CA LEU A 7 -38.99 -1.24 9.84
C LEU A 7 -38.26 -1.88 8.65
N ALA A 8 -38.40 -1.25 7.48
CA ALA A 8 -37.55 -1.56 6.34
C ALA A 8 -36.21 -0.83 6.51
N ALA A 9 -35.15 -1.58 6.80
CA ALA A 9 -33.79 -1.06 6.74
C ALA A 9 -33.39 -0.92 5.27
N ALA A 10 -33.30 0.32 4.77
CA ALA A 10 -32.72 0.59 3.47
C ALA A 10 -31.20 0.44 3.57
N LEU A 11 -30.63 -0.60 2.95
CA LEU A 11 -29.18 -0.66 2.73
C LEU A 11 -28.82 0.40 1.69
N LEU A 12 -28.17 1.48 2.13
CA LEU A 12 -27.49 2.41 1.23
C LEU A 12 -26.22 1.72 0.76
N ALA A 13 -26.16 1.37 -0.53
CA ALA A 13 -24.91 0.95 -1.16
C ALA A 13 -23.97 2.16 -1.18
N ALA A 14 -22.85 2.06 -0.46
CA ALA A 14 -21.76 3.02 -0.59
C ALA A 14 -21.28 3.00 -2.07
N PRO A 15 -20.85 4.15 -2.63
CA PRO A 15 -20.24 4.14 -3.94
C PRO A 15 -19.05 3.17 -3.90
N ALA A 16 -18.98 2.27 -4.89
CA ALA A 16 -17.86 1.36 -5.01
C ALA A 16 -16.59 2.20 -5.15
N ALA A 17 -15.71 2.04 -4.18
CA ALA A 17 -14.37 2.59 -4.17
C ALA A 17 -13.67 2.20 -5.50
N ALA A 18 -12.88 3.11 -6.07
CA ALA A 18 -12.22 2.89 -7.36
C ALA A 18 -11.07 1.88 -7.22
N ARG A 19 -11.40 0.60 -7.39
CA ARG A 19 -10.52 -0.57 -7.25
C ARG A 19 -9.14 -0.39 -7.91
N VAL A 20 -8.07 -0.71 -7.17
CA VAL A 20 -6.71 -0.83 -7.72
C VAL A 20 -6.63 -2.02 -8.69
N VAL A 21 -6.07 -1.80 -9.87
CA VAL A 21 -5.90 -2.86 -10.91
C VAL A 21 -4.44 -3.16 -11.22
N SER A 22 -3.53 -2.24 -10.93
CA SER A 22 -2.09 -2.50 -10.95
C SER A 22 -1.34 -1.49 -10.10
N ALA A 23 -0.14 -1.88 -9.68
CA ALA A 23 0.78 -1.00 -8.97
C ALA A 23 2.20 -1.19 -9.48
N ARG A 24 2.99 -0.12 -9.45
CA ARG A 24 4.42 -0.16 -9.77
C ARG A 24 5.18 0.87 -8.96
N TYR A 25 6.48 0.66 -8.83
CA TYR A 25 7.37 1.68 -8.31
C TYR A 25 7.81 2.66 -9.41
N ASP A 26 8.10 3.89 -9.01
CA ASP A 26 8.63 4.96 -9.85
C ASP A 26 9.55 5.88 -9.02
N GLN A 27 10.26 6.80 -9.69
CA GLN A 27 11.23 7.73 -9.12
C GLN A 27 12.38 6.96 -8.43
N PRO A 28 13.26 6.31 -9.23
CA PRO A 28 14.45 5.66 -8.71
C PRO A 28 15.28 6.64 -7.88
N THR A 29 15.80 6.18 -6.75
CA THR A 29 16.49 7.02 -5.79
C THR A 29 17.68 6.31 -5.13
N THR A 30 18.64 7.10 -4.67
CA THR A 30 19.83 6.67 -3.93
C THR A 30 19.80 7.19 -2.49
N ARG A 31 18.60 7.49 -1.97
CA ARG A 31 18.42 8.06 -0.61
C ARG A 31 18.79 7.06 0.47
N TYR A 32 18.61 5.77 0.22
CA TYR A 32 18.95 4.70 1.12
C TYR A 32 20.04 3.88 0.38
N ASP A 33 21.21 3.72 0.99
CA ASP A 33 22.39 3.16 0.32
C ASP A 33 22.55 1.69 0.74
N HIS A 34 21.45 0.93 0.60
CA HIS A 34 21.34 -0.40 1.20
C HIS A 34 21.80 -1.54 0.31
N GLY A 35 21.83 -1.36 -1.01
CA GLY A 35 22.50 -2.26 -1.94
C GLY A 35 22.13 -3.76 -1.86
N VAL A 36 21.05 -4.13 -1.15
CA VAL A 36 20.68 -5.53 -0.89
C VAL A 36 20.34 -6.29 -2.18
N LEU A 37 19.91 -5.59 -3.24
CA LEU A 37 19.59 -6.17 -4.54
C LEU A 37 20.71 -6.05 -5.59
N GLY A 38 21.86 -5.48 -5.25
CA GLY A 38 23.04 -5.41 -6.13
C GLY A 38 23.04 -4.22 -7.11
N ASP A 39 21.92 -3.51 -7.25
CA ASP A 39 21.76 -2.23 -7.92
C ASP A 39 21.14 -1.25 -6.92
N ALA A 40 21.86 -0.18 -6.54
CA ALA A 40 21.48 0.76 -5.48
C ALA A 40 20.30 1.69 -5.89
N VAL A 41 19.18 1.11 -6.31
CA VAL A 41 17.99 1.82 -6.73
C VAL A 41 16.81 1.36 -5.89
N GLU A 42 16.51 2.11 -4.85
CA GLU A 42 15.17 2.04 -4.25
C GLU A 42 14.25 3.02 -4.97
N TRP A 43 12.98 3.05 -4.54
CA TRP A 43 11.96 3.84 -5.19
C TRP A 43 11.34 4.86 -4.26
N GLY A 44 11.22 6.11 -4.71
CA GLY A 44 10.58 7.18 -3.95
C GLY A 44 9.06 7.25 -4.12
N THR A 45 8.50 6.57 -5.12
CA THR A 45 7.06 6.61 -5.43
C THR A 45 6.46 5.24 -5.66
N LEU A 46 5.25 5.03 -5.15
CA LEU A 46 4.34 3.98 -5.53
C LEU A 46 3.23 4.58 -6.42
N GLU A 47 3.08 4.07 -7.64
CA GLU A 47 1.97 4.42 -8.52
C GLU A 47 0.89 3.34 -8.48
N LEU A 48 -0.35 3.76 -8.27
CA LEU A 48 -1.54 2.92 -8.29
C LEU A 48 -2.37 3.28 -9.52
N ARG A 49 -2.67 2.30 -10.35
CA ARG A 49 -3.66 2.44 -11.42
C ARG A 49 -4.99 1.89 -10.93
N LEU A 50 -6.03 2.72 -11.00
CA LEU A 50 -7.39 2.35 -10.61
C LEU A 50 -8.19 1.89 -11.84
N ALA A 51 -9.29 1.17 -11.60
CA ALA A 51 -10.13 0.59 -12.64
C ALA A 51 -10.78 1.63 -13.56
N ASP A 52 -11.00 2.84 -13.07
CA ASP A 52 -11.53 3.98 -13.83
C ASP A 52 -10.46 4.67 -14.72
N GLY A 53 -9.21 4.18 -14.69
CA GLY A 53 -8.07 4.74 -15.40
C GLY A 53 -7.32 5.83 -14.63
N THR A 54 -7.80 6.23 -13.44
CA THR A 54 -7.09 7.16 -12.56
C THR A 54 -5.74 6.59 -12.15
N ILE A 55 -4.73 7.45 -12.13
CA ILE A 55 -3.42 7.15 -11.56
C ILE A 55 -3.28 7.94 -10.26
N ARG A 56 -3.02 7.23 -9.15
CA ARG A 56 -2.67 7.81 -7.85
C ARG A 56 -1.18 7.59 -7.61
N ARG A 57 -0.52 8.57 -7.01
CA ARG A 57 0.89 8.50 -6.65
C ARG A 57 1.05 8.70 -5.15
N VAL A 58 1.70 7.75 -4.50
CA VAL A 58 2.16 7.86 -3.12
C VAL A 58 3.64 8.18 -3.17
N VAL A 59 3.98 9.42 -2.82
CA VAL A 59 5.37 9.88 -2.76
C VAL A 59 5.82 9.82 -1.31
N LEU A 60 6.88 9.07 -1.03
CA LEU A 60 7.45 8.97 0.30
C LEU A 60 8.28 10.22 0.64
N PRO A 61 8.40 10.58 1.93
CA PRO A 61 9.36 11.60 2.34
C PRO A 61 10.78 11.18 1.99
N GLU A 62 11.70 12.15 1.88
CA GLU A 62 13.12 11.92 1.55
C GLU A 62 13.82 10.93 2.51
N THR A 63 13.26 10.71 3.70
CA THR A 63 13.79 9.76 4.69
C THR A 63 13.37 8.32 4.46
N ARG A 64 12.55 8.03 3.44
CA ARG A 64 12.04 6.70 3.16
C ARG A 64 12.12 6.33 1.68
N ALA A 65 12.15 5.03 1.44
CA ALA A 65 12.07 4.44 0.12
C ALA A 65 11.31 3.11 0.16
N PHE A 66 10.84 2.65 -1.00
CA PHE A 66 10.33 1.29 -1.17
C PHE A 66 11.46 0.34 -1.55
N GLU A 67 11.56 -0.80 -0.86
CA GLU A 67 12.71 -1.73 -0.94
C GLU A 67 12.45 -3.00 -1.78
N ASP A 68 11.22 -3.19 -2.28
CA ASP A 68 10.89 -4.34 -3.13
C ASP A 68 11.19 -4.09 -4.63
N THR A 69 11.28 -5.17 -5.42
CA THR A 69 11.36 -5.10 -6.89
C THR A 69 10.02 -4.80 -7.56
N ALA A 70 8.91 -5.16 -6.92
CA ALA A 70 7.56 -4.83 -7.36
C ALA A 70 6.57 -4.85 -6.18
N PRO A 71 5.52 -4.01 -6.19
CA PRO A 71 4.40 -4.14 -5.26
C PRO A 71 3.62 -5.44 -5.48
N ARG A 72 3.06 -6.02 -4.42
CA ARG A 72 2.18 -7.19 -4.48
C ARG A 72 0.72 -6.77 -4.34
N LEU A 73 -0.17 -7.35 -5.13
CA LEU A 73 -1.61 -7.13 -5.02
C LEU A 73 -2.28 -8.35 -4.41
N ALA A 74 -3.12 -8.16 -3.39
CA ALA A 74 -3.93 -9.21 -2.79
C ALA A 74 -5.21 -8.60 -2.20
N ASP A 75 -6.34 -9.30 -2.34
CA ASP A 75 -7.59 -8.97 -1.66
C ASP A 75 -7.49 -9.51 -0.21
N LEU A 76 -7.11 -8.65 0.73
CA LEU A 76 -6.76 -9.03 2.09
C LEU A 76 -7.98 -9.13 3.01
N ASP A 77 -9.06 -8.40 2.70
CA ASP A 77 -10.28 -8.36 3.50
C ASP A 77 -11.49 -9.03 2.83
N SER A 78 -11.31 -9.58 1.62
CA SER A 78 -12.31 -10.32 0.84
C SER A 78 -13.48 -9.46 0.34
N ASP A 79 -13.24 -8.17 0.05
CA ASP A 79 -14.23 -7.25 -0.51
C ASP A 79 -14.26 -7.24 -2.07
N GLY A 80 -13.30 -7.93 -2.71
CA GLY A 80 -13.17 -8.01 -4.16
C GLY A 80 -12.34 -6.89 -4.81
N ALA A 81 -11.78 -5.98 -4.01
CA ALA A 81 -10.75 -5.03 -4.39
C ALA A 81 -9.40 -5.44 -3.80
N PRO A 82 -8.31 -5.49 -4.59
CA PRO A 82 -7.01 -5.82 -4.02
C PRO A 82 -6.37 -4.61 -3.35
N GLU A 83 -5.75 -4.84 -2.19
CA GLU A 83 -4.79 -3.95 -1.56
C GLU A 83 -3.39 -4.16 -2.16
N VAL A 84 -2.55 -3.16 -1.96
CA VAL A 84 -1.15 -3.16 -2.39
C VAL A 84 -0.23 -3.29 -1.19
N ILE A 85 0.52 -4.39 -1.18
CA ILE A 85 1.48 -4.74 -0.13
C ILE A 85 2.88 -4.33 -0.60
N VAL A 86 3.57 -3.57 0.24
CA VAL A 86 4.92 -3.06 -0.02
C VAL A 86 5.80 -3.10 1.23
N VAL A 87 7.10 -3.17 1.03
CA VAL A 87 8.10 -2.88 2.07
C VAL A 87 8.57 -1.43 1.94
N GLU A 88 8.40 -0.67 3.01
CA GLU A 88 9.00 0.66 3.17
C GLU A 88 10.20 0.59 4.10
N SER A 89 11.28 1.27 3.74
CA SER A 89 12.45 1.45 4.59
C SER A 89 12.61 2.90 4.97
N ASP A 90 12.84 3.15 6.27
CA ASP A 90 13.15 4.47 6.81
C ASP A 90 14.63 4.55 7.20
N LEU A 91 15.25 5.69 6.87
CA LEU A 91 16.64 6.00 7.15
C LEU A 91 16.99 5.70 8.60
N ALA A 92 16.16 6.12 9.55
CA ALA A 92 16.43 5.98 10.97
C ALA A 92 15.90 4.69 11.58
N LEU A 93 14.75 4.22 11.10
CA LEU A 93 13.94 3.22 11.80
C LEU A 93 14.01 1.81 11.20
N GLY A 94 14.55 1.65 9.98
CA GLY A 94 14.63 0.37 9.27
C GLY A 94 13.37 0.07 8.46
N ALA A 95 13.15 -1.19 8.11
CA ALA A 95 12.03 -1.63 7.27
C ALA A 95 10.69 -1.74 8.03
N ARG A 96 9.58 -1.67 7.29
CA ARG A 96 8.22 -2.02 7.72
C ARG A 96 7.40 -2.59 6.56
N LEU A 97 6.41 -3.41 6.88
CA LEU A 97 5.37 -3.80 5.92
C LEU A 97 4.27 -2.75 5.92
N SER A 98 3.83 -2.32 4.74
CA SER A 98 2.73 -1.36 4.58
C SER A 98 1.70 -1.88 3.57
N ILE A 99 0.43 -1.58 3.84
CA ILE A 99 -0.72 -1.94 3.03
C ILE A 99 -1.36 -0.63 2.55
N TYR A 100 -1.46 -0.46 1.24
CA TYR A 100 -2.08 0.67 0.59
C TYR A 100 -3.36 0.25 -0.12
N GLY A 101 -4.40 1.06 0.00
CA GLY A 101 -5.58 1.02 -0.85
C GLY A 101 -5.59 2.18 -1.84
N GLU A 102 -6.65 2.27 -2.62
CA GLU A 102 -6.92 3.37 -3.55
C GLU A 102 -6.88 4.77 -2.92
N ASN A 103 -7.19 4.87 -1.62
CA ASN A 103 -7.26 6.11 -0.86
C ASN A 103 -5.98 6.40 -0.07
N GLY A 104 -4.95 5.56 -0.19
CA GLY A 104 -3.67 5.70 0.51
C GLY A 104 -3.43 4.60 1.53
N LEU A 105 -2.60 4.89 2.54
CA LEU A 105 -2.16 3.91 3.53
C LEU A 105 -3.35 3.42 4.38
N ILE A 106 -3.56 2.10 4.41
CA ILE A 106 -4.57 1.44 5.25
C ILE A 106 -3.94 1.04 6.58
N ALA A 107 -2.81 0.34 6.53
CA ALA A 107 -2.14 -0.19 7.71
C ALA A 107 -0.63 -0.31 7.47
N ALA A 108 0.14 -0.28 8.55
CA ALA A 108 1.56 -0.59 8.51
C ALA A 108 2.00 -1.23 9.83
N THR A 109 2.97 -2.13 9.77
CA THR A 109 3.66 -2.58 10.98
C THR A 109 4.47 -1.42 11.57
N PRO A 110 4.84 -1.47 12.86
CA PRO A 110 5.96 -0.68 13.35
C PRO A 110 7.20 -0.92 12.50
N PHE A 111 8.05 0.08 12.41
CA PHE A 111 9.40 -0.12 11.89
C PHE A 111 10.18 -1.07 12.79
N ILE A 112 10.99 -1.94 12.20
CA ILE A 112 11.71 -3.00 12.93
C ILE A 112 12.78 -2.46 13.90
N GLY A 113 13.13 -1.18 13.84
CA GLY A 113 14.02 -0.51 14.80
C GLY A 113 15.51 -0.74 14.56
N THR A 114 15.87 -1.48 13.51
CA THR A 114 17.25 -1.73 13.08
C THR A 114 17.38 -1.46 11.59
N ARG A 115 18.32 -0.58 11.21
CA ARG A 115 18.73 -0.38 9.81
C ARG A 115 19.43 -1.65 9.27
N HIS A 116 19.49 -1.84 7.95
CA HIS A 116 20.24 -2.94 7.32
C HIS A 116 19.74 -4.33 7.66
N ARG A 117 18.42 -4.44 7.85
CA ARG A 117 17.75 -5.71 8.00
C ARG A 117 16.57 -5.78 7.05
N TRP A 118 16.77 -6.55 5.99
CA TRP A 118 15.74 -6.87 5.02
C TRP A 118 14.57 -7.58 5.71
N LEU A 119 13.36 -7.11 5.44
CA LEU A 119 12.14 -7.84 5.74
C LEU A 119 11.77 -8.59 4.47
N ALA A 120 11.83 -9.92 4.52
CA ALA A 120 11.42 -10.82 3.44
C ALA A 120 9.96 -11.23 3.65
N PRO A 121 8.99 -10.59 2.99
CA PRO A 121 7.62 -11.10 2.94
C PRO A 121 7.50 -12.13 1.81
N ASP A 122 8.02 -13.33 2.08
CA ASP A 122 7.90 -14.50 1.21
C ASP A 122 6.92 -15.51 1.83
#